data_AF-A0A1F4RN29-F1
#
_entry.id   AF-A0A1F4RN29-F1
#
_cell.length_a   1.000
_cell.length_b   1.000
_cell.length_c   1.000
_cell.angle_alpha   90.00
_cell.angle_beta   90.00
_cell.angle_gamma   90.00
#
_symmetry.space_group_name_H-M   'P 1'
#
loop_
_entity.id
_entity.type
_entity.pdbx_description
1 polymer ?
#
loop_
_entity_poly.entity_id
_entity_poly.type
_entity_poly.pdbx_seq_one_letter_code
_entity_poly.pdbx_strand_id
1 'polypeptide(L)'
;MFAQQTALEVASNNIANANTEGYSRQRVVMEASKPITVGTLSLGSGVTVERIDRIRDSFVESQLRAEQQSLSNYETLEAKYSQLEAIVNEPSEMGLASLMDKFFDSWQQLANDPQSLTMRENVSQSATAMTGRFNTLSNQLTDMSEDIFKEFNAQVNAFNSIAKQIAILNGQLLGSGEGSVQSAQLLDRRDTLLMQMNEIADVRITQNERGQIKLSLGGKVFLDNTDLIKLSASSGTSDIRQLKWEDNSSGAVIGNGKLAALAEFRETVLPGYQGRLDKLALSIAVAVNELHSQGFGLDGGTNVAFFSDSTVDAASISVSSVILSDKEKIAASMDGNMGDGSLALQISQLQDKNVVLEETASNDAIIANEGIDGVVRQILNGTAAYSSVMSFNTYYAELVSSVGREKVGIGTYKEGQALFVNQLKSQQESVSGVSLDEEMTNLIKYQRAYQAAARVIDLADQLAETVLNMV
;
A
#
# COMPACT_ATOMS: atom_id res chain seq x y z
N MET A 1 -16.68 -49.65 -15.88
CA MET A 1 -16.72 -49.39 -14.42
C MET A 1 -15.80 -48.24 -14.01
N PHE A 2 -14.50 -48.30 -14.34
CA PHE A 2 -13.50 -47.29 -13.94
C PHE A 2 -13.93 -45.83 -14.23
N ALA A 3 -14.43 -45.53 -15.43
CA ALA A 3 -14.89 -44.17 -15.76
C ALA A 3 -16.03 -43.66 -14.88
N GLN A 4 -16.94 -44.54 -14.44
CA GLN A 4 -18.03 -44.17 -13.54
C GLN A 4 -17.54 -44.01 -12.09
N GLN A 5 -16.53 -44.77 -11.68
CA GLN A 5 -15.88 -44.61 -10.38
C GLN A 5 -15.15 -43.25 -10.29
N THR A 6 -14.41 -42.86 -11.33
CA THR A 6 -13.77 -41.54 -11.38
C THR A 6 -14.81 -40.41 -11.37
N ALA A 7 -15.94 -40.58 -12.07
CA ALA A 7 -17.01 -39.58 -12.05
C ALA A 7 -17.70 -39.45 -10.68
N LEU A 8 -17.85 -40.56 -9.95
CA LEU A 8 -18.30 -40.54 -8.55
C LEU A 8 -17.33 -39.78 -7.65
N GLU A 9 -16.03 -40.05 -7.79
CA GLU A 9 -14.98 -39.38 -7.01
C GLU A 9 -14.97 -37.87 -7.28
N VAL A 10 -15.06 -37.45 -8.54
CA VAL A 10 -15.11 -36.03 -8.92
C VAL A 10 -16.36 -35.35 -8.37
N ALA A 11 -17.54 -35.96 -8.50
CA ALA A 11 -18.78 -35.39 -7.93
C ALA A 11 -18.69 -35.28 -6.39
N SER A 12 -18.14 -36.30 -5.73
CA SER A 12 -17.91 -36.27 -4.27
C SER A 12 -16.92 -35.17 -3.87
N ASN A 13 -15.85 -34.97 -4.64
CA ASN A 13 -14.87 -33.93 -4.40
C ASN A 13 -15.47 -32.53 -4.62
N ASN A 14 -16.30 -32.35 -5.65
CA ASN A 14 -17.03 -31.10 -5.87
C ASN A 14 -17.92 -30.76 -4.66
N ILE A 15 -18.73 -31.72 -4.20
CA ILE A 15 -19.61 -31.54 -3.03
C ILE A 15 -18.80 -31.20 -1.78
N ALA A 16 -17.72 -31.93 -1.52
CA ALA A 16 -16.90 -31.73 -0.34
C ALA A 16 -16.20 -30.36 -0.32
N ASN A 17 -15.89 -29.80 -1.49
CA ASN A 17 -15.18 -28.53 -1.63
C ASN A 17 -16.07 -27.37 -2.12
N ALA A 18 -17.39 -27.53 -2.10
CA ALA A 18 -18.32 -26.52 -2.60
C ALA A 18 -18.17 -25.15 -1.91
N ASN A 19 -17.72 -25.13 -0.66
CA ASN A 19 -17.48 -23.92 0.14
C ASN A 19 -15.99 -23.59 0.32
N THR A 20 -15.09 -24.28 -0.38
CA THR A 20 -13.65 -24.02 -0.29
C THR A 20 -13.27 -22.89 -1.25
N GLU A 21 -12.72 -21.80 -0.71
CA GLU A 21 -12.27 -20.66 -1.53
C GLU A 21 -11.21 -21.09 -2.55
N GLY A 22 -11.37 -20.63 -3.80
CA GLY A 22 -10.46 -20.95 -4.91
C GLY A 22 -10.66 -22.33 -5.55
N TYR A 23 -11.57 -23.17 -5.01
CA TYR A 23 -11.95 -24.42 -5.64
C TYR A 23 -12.73 -24.16 -6.93
N SER A 24 -12.42 -24.93 -7.97
CA SER A 24 -13.20 -24.88 -9.22
C SER A 24 -13.92 -26.18 -9.46
N ARG A 25 -15.18 -26.08 -9.90
CA ARG A 25 -15.97 -27.24 -10.27
C ARG A 25 -15.25 -28.06 -11.33
N GLN A 26 -15.11 -29.35 -11.08
CA GLN A 26 -14.45 -30.30 -11.96
C GLN A 26 -15.47 -31.14 -12.73
N ARG A 27 -15.17 -31.46 -14.00
CA ARG A 27 -16.02 -32.28 -14.86
C ARG A 27 -15.20 -33.36 -15.55
N VAL A 28 -15.66 -34.60 -15.44
CA VAL A 28 -15.07 -35.74 -16.16
C VAL A 28 -15.53 -35.73 -17.60
N VAL A 29 -14.56 -35.70 -18.52
CA VAL A 29 -14.80 -35.91 -19.95
C VAL A 29 -14.59 -37.39 -20.26
N MET A 30 -15.62 -38.02 -20.80
CA MET A 30 -15.60 -39.44 -21.16
C MET A 30 -15.60 -39.59 -22.67
N GLU A 31 -14.78 -40.52 -23.16
CA GLU A 31 -14.69 -40.93 -24.55
C GLU A 31 -15.20 -42.37 -24.70
N ALA A 32 -15.81 -42.71 -25.83
CA ALA A 32 -16.11 -44.10 -26.16
C ALA A 32 -14.81 -44.89 -26.34
N SER A 33 -14.64 -45.95 -25.54
CA SER A 33 -13.45 -46.79 -25.61
C SER A 33 -13.34 -47.46 -26.99
N LYS A 34 -12.11 -47.62 -27.49
CA LYS A 34 -11.85 -48.27 -28.78
C LYS A 34 -12.50 -49.67 -28.82
N PRO A 35 -13.36 -49.96 -29.81
CA PRO A 35 -14.10 -51.22 -29.83
C PRO A 35 -13.16 -52.41 -30.03
N ILE A 36 -13.44 -53.50 -29.33
CA ILE A 36 -12.71 -54.76 -29.48
C ILE A 36 -13.19 -55.40 -30.77
N THR A 37 -12.30 -55.55 -31.73
CA THR A 37 -12.62 -56.15 -33.03
C THR A 37 -12.10 -57.59 -33.08
N VAL A 38 -13.00 -58.55 -33.28
CA VAL A 38 -12.68 -59.97 -33.46
C VAL A 38 -13.25 -60.42 -34.80
N GLY A 39 -12.38 -60.60 -35.80
CA GLY A 39 -12.81 -60.90 -37.17
C GLY A 39 -13.59 -59.73 -37.79
N THR A 40 -14.81 -59.98 -38.28
CA THR A 40 -15.75 -58.95 -38.78
C THR A 40 -16.64 -58.36 -37.69
N LEU A 41 -16.56 -58.84 -36.44
CA LEU A 41 -17.40 -58.39 -35.34
C LEU A 41 -16.66 -57.30 -34.54
N SER A 42 -17.27 -56.12 -34.43
CA SER A 42 -16.79 -55.02 -33.60
C SER A 42 -17.69 -54.87 -32.38
N LEU A 43 -17.13 -55.08 -31.20
CA LEU A 43 -17.82 -54.97 -29.91
C LEU A 43 -17.40 -53.68 -29.22
N GLY A 44 -18.36 -52.82 -28.87
CA GLY A 44 -18.08 -51.61 -28.08
C GLY A 44 -17.54 -51.99 -26.69
N SER A 45 -16.44 -51.36 -26.27
CA SER A 45 -15.77 -51.64 -24.98
C SER A 45 -16.15 -50.66 -23.86
N GLY A 46 -17.25 -49.92 -24.03
CA GLY A 46 -17.78 -48.96 -23.06
C GLY A 46 -17.17 -47.57 -23.21
N VAL A 47 -16.94 -46.89 -22.09
CA VAL A 47 -16.36 -45.55 -22.02
C VAL A 47 -15.12 -45.52 -21.13
N THR A 48 -14.16 -44.68 -21.48
CA THR A 48 -12.97 -44.36 -20.68
C THR A 48 -12.98 -42.89 -20.27
N VAL A 49 -12.24 -42.55 -19.22
CA VAL A 49 -11.96 -41.15 -18.91
C VAL A 49 -10.89 -40.68 -19.88
N GLU A 50 -11.20 -39.60 -20.62
CA GLU A 50 -10.23 -38.92 -21.46
C GLU A 50 -9.41 -37.95 -20.61
N ARG A 51 -10.10 -37.08 -19.86
CA ARG A 51 -9.50 -36.09 -18.95
C ARG A 51 -10.52 -35.54 -17.95
N ILE A 52 -10.04 -34.80 -16.96
CA ILE A 52 -10.84 -33.99 -16.04
C ILE A 52 -10.61 -32.52 -16.35
N ASP A 53 -11.69 -31.83 -16.73
CA ASP A 53 -11.67 -30.39 -17.01
C ASP A 53 -12.09 -29.60 -15.77
N ARG A 54 -11.46 -28.45 -15.56
CA ARG A 54 -11.90 -27.43 -14.58
C ARG A 54 -12.83 -26.45 -15.29
N ILE A 55 -14.01 -26.23 -14.75
CA ILE A 55 -14.97 -25.26 -15.31
C ILE A 55 -14.58 -23.88 -14.81
N ARG A 56 -13.99 -23.06 -15.68
CA ARG A 56 -13.51 -21.70 -15.39
C ARG A 56 -13.66 -20.83 -16.62
N ASP A 57 -13.85 -19.53 -16.40
CA ASP A 57 -13.78 -18.51 -17.43
C ASP A 57 -12.47 -17.72 -17.27
N SER A 58 -11.54 -17.92 -18.20
CA SER A 58 -10.21 -17.32 -18.15
C SER A 58 -10.24 -15.79 -18.28
N PHE A 59 -11.27 -15.24 -18.95
CA PHE A 59 -11.45 -13.80 -19.09
C PHE A 59 -11.91 -13.19 -17.77
N VAL A 60 -12.94 -13.76 -17.14
CA VAL A 60 -13.42 -13.32 -15.82
C VAL A 60 -12.32 -13.41 -14.78
N GLU A 61 -11.54 -14.48 -14.78
CA GLU A 61 -10.40 -14.62 -13.86
C GLU A 61 -9.31 -13.58 -14.08
N SER A 62 -8.97 -13.28 -15.34
CA SER A 62 -7.97 -12.26 -15.66
C SER A 62 -8.44 -10.89 -15.20
N GLN A 63 -9.72 -10.57 -15.40
CA GLN A 63 -10.30 -9.32 -14.95
C GLN A 63 -10.37 -9.26 -13.42
N LEU A 64 -10.85 -10.31 -12.76
CA LEU A 64 -10.93 -10.38 -11.30
C LEU A 64 -9.56 -10.17 -10.65
N ARG A 65 -8.49 -10.79 -11.19
CA ARG A 65 -7.13 -10.55 -10.72
C ARG A 65 -6.74 -9.08 -10.83
N ALA A 66 -6.94 -8.47 -11.99
CA ALA A 66 -6.62 -7.06 -12.21
C ALA A 66 -7.39 -6.13 -11.26
N GLU A 67 -8.69 -6.36 -11.07
CA GLU A 67 -9.51 -5.54 -10.16
C GLU A 67 -9.12 -5.76 -8.68
N GLN A 68 -8.81 -6.99 -8.28
CA GLN A 68 -8.39 -7.33 -6.91
C GLN A 68 -7.04 -6.68 -6.55
N GLN A 69 -6.13 -6.58 -7.53
CA GLN A 69 -4.85 -5.91 -7.33
C GLN A 69 -5.02 -4.42 -7.06
N SER A 70 -5.83 -3.73 -7.86
CA SER A 70 -6.14 -2.32 -7.67
C SER A 70 -6.85 -2.09 -6.33
N LEU A 71 -7.74 -3.02 -5.92
CA LEU A 71 -8.38 -2.96 -4.60
C LEU A 71 -7.33 -3.01 -3.48
N SER A 72 -6.42 -3.97 -3.54
CA SER A 72 -5.35 -4.10 -2.55
C SER A 72 -4.40 -2.89 -2.51
N ASN A 73 -4.20 -2.21 -3.63
CA ASN A 73 -3.46 -0.95 -3.68
C ASN A 73 -4.20 0.15 -2.88
N TYR A 74 -5.49 0.39 -3.18
CA TYR A 74 -6.26 1.42 -2.48
C TYR A 74 -6.51 1.11 -1.00
N GLU A 75 -6.73 -0.16 -0.63
CA GLU A 75 -6.80 -0.59 0.77
C GLU A 75 -5.52 -0.26 1.53
N THR A 76 -4.37 -0.49 0.90
CA THR A 76 -3.06 -0.18 1.50
C THR A 76 -2.88 1.33 1.65
N LEU A 77 -3.16 2.10 0.60
CA LEU A 77 -3.06 3.56 0.63
C LEU A 77 -3.99 4.16 1.70
N GLU A 78 -5.26 3.76 1.78
CA GLU A 78 -6.20 4.25 2.78
C GLU A 78 -5.70 4.01 4.20
N ALA A 79 -5.14 2.82 4.47
CA ALA A 79 -4.56 2.49 5.76
C ALA A 79 -3.39 3.42 6.11
N LYS A 80 -2.52 3.74 5.14
CA LYS A 80 -1.40 4.68 5.34
C LYS A 80 -1.87 6.12 5.51
N TYR A 81 -2.81 6.59 4.71
CA TYR A 81 -3.41 7.91 4.91
C TYR A 81 -4.13 8.04 6.25
N SER A 82 -4.75 6.96 6.76
CA SER A 82 -5.36 6.96 8.09
C SER A 82 -4.33 7.08 9.21
N GLN A 83 -3.17 6.42 9.08
CA GLN A 83 -2.06 6.56 10.02
C GLN A 83 -1.48 7.99 9.99
N LEU A 84 -1.28 8.54 8.79
CA LEU A 84 -0.82 9.91 8.63
C LEU A 84 -1.83 10.92 9.18
N GLU A 85 -3.13 10.73 8.94
CA GLU A 85 -4.19 11.57 9.51
C GLU A 85 -4.11 11.59 11.04
N ALA A 86 -3.91 10.43 11.67
CA ALA A 86 -3.79 10.37 13.13
C ALA A 86 -2.56 11.12 13.68
N ILE A 87 -1.47 11.20 12.90
CA ILE A 87 -0.26 11.99 13.25
C ILE A 87 -0.55 13.49 13.13
N VAL A 88 -1.26 13.92 12.07
CA VAL A 88 -1.48 15.36 11.82
C VAL A 88 -2.71 15.94 12.52
N ASN A 89 -3.72 15.12 12.80
CA ASN A 89 -5.03 15.53 13.34
C ASN A 89 -5.14 15.21 14.83
N GLU A 90 -4.32 15.89 15.63
CA GLU A 90 -4.15 15.65 17.07
C GLU A 90 -5.10 16.47 17.98
N PRO A 91 -5.20 16.16 19.29
CA PRO A 91 -6.07 16.88 20.23
C PRO A 91 -5.82 18.39 20.21
N SER A 92 -6.90 19.16 20.08
CA SER A 92 -6.88 20.60 19.80
C SER A 92 -6.01 21.42 20.76
N GLU A 93 -5.96 21.09 22.05
CA GLU A 93 -5.20 21.89 23.03
C GLU A 93 -3.68 21.70 22.97
N MET A 94 -3.19 20.56 22.46
CA MET A 94 -1.76 20.23 22.31
C MET A 94 -1.31 20.14 20.85
N GLY A 95 -2.22 20.29 19.89
CA GLY A 95 -1.92 20.32 18.46
C GLY A 95 -1.03 21.52 18.10
N LEU A 96 -0.30 21.39 16.99
CA LEU A 96 0.66 22.41 16.57
C LEU A 96 0.00 23.79 16.35
N ALA A 97 -1.21 23.83 15.78
CA ALA A 97 -1.97 25.09 15.60
C ALA A 97 -2.16 25.85 16.91
N SER A 98 -2.67 25.18 17.95
CA SER A 98 -2.87 25.77 19.28
C SER A 98 -1.56 26.19 19.95
N LEU A 99 -0.46 25.45 19.71
CA LEU A 99 0.85 25.83 20.24
C LEU A 99 1.45 27.03 19.49
N MET A 100 1.19 27.18 18.19
CA MET A 100 1.53 28.39 17.43
C MET A 100 0.71 29.60 17.96
N ASP A 101 -0.59 29.44 18.15
CA ASP A 101 -1.46 30.47 18.74
C ASP A 101 -0.91 30.92 20.11
N LYS A 102 -0.63 29.98 21.02
CA LYS A 102 -0.05 30.28 22.35
C LYS A 102 1.30 30.99 22.25
N PHE A 103 2.15 30.61 21.30
CA PHE A 103 3.42 31.28 21.08
C PHE A 103 3.24 32.74 20.65
N PHE A 104 2.42 33.03 19.65
CA PHE A 104 2.19 34.42 19.22
C PHE A 104 1.39 35.25 20.24
N ASP A 105 0.46 34.63 20.96
CA ASP A 105 -0.24 35.26 22.10
C ASP A 105 0.73 35.65 23.22
N SER A 106 1.74 34.82 23.50
CA SER A 106 2.75 35.13 24.51
C SER A 106 3.58 36.37 24.13
N TRP A 107 3.84 36.58 22.83
CA TRP A 107 4.45 37.81 22.33
C TRP A 107 3.53 39.02 22.47
N GLN A 108 2.24 38.85 22.23
CA GLN A 108 1.25 39.92 22.44
C GLN A 108 1.17 40.33 23.92
N GLN A 109 1.27 39.37 24.84
CA GLN A 109 1.33 39.64 26.28
C GLN A 109 2.63 40.37 26.65
N LEU A 110 3.78 39.95 26.10
CA LEU A 110 5.06 40.64 26.29
C LEU A 110 5.03 42.07 25.74
N ALA A 111 4.33 42.33 24.64
CA ALA A 111 4.18 43.67 24.08
C ALA A 111 3.42 44.62 25.04
N ASN A 112 2.50 44.09 25.85
CA ASN A 112 1.74 44.86 26.82
C ASN A 112 2.54 45.14 28.12
N ASP A 113 3.52 44.29 28.44
CA ASP A 113 4.42 44.46 29.60
C ASP A 113 5.87 44.07 29.26
N PRO A 114 6.60 44.92 28.50
CA PRO A 114 7.92 44.59 27.96
C PRO A 114 9.03 44.46 29.01
N GLN A 115 8.79 44.95 30.23
CA GLN A 115 9.74 44.89 31.34
C GLN A 115 9.65 43.59 32.13
N SER A 116 8.58 42.82 31.94
CA SER A 116 8.31 41.64 32.74
C SER A 116 9.16 40.44 32.34
N LEU A 117 10.08 40.05 33.24
CA LEU A 117 10.84 38.80 33.10
C LEU A 117 9.92 37.58 33.04
N THR A 118 8.77 37.62 33.72
CA THR A 118 7.77 36.54 33.67
C THR A 118 7.15 36.40 32.29
N MET A 119 6.85 37.51 31.60
CA MET A 119 6.32 37.44 30.22
C MET A 119 7.38 36.90 29.24
N ARG A 120 8.65 37.26 29.43
CA ARG A 120 9.78 36.73 28.66
C ARG A 120 9.98 35.23 28.88
N GLU A 121 9.84 34.77 30.12
CA GLU A 121 9.84 33.34 30.44
C GLU A 121 8.67 32.62 29.74
N ASN A 122 7.46 33.20 29.75
CA ASN A 122 6.30 32.64 29.07
C ASN A 122 6.52 32.50 27.54
N VAL A 123 7.12 33.52 26.92
CA VAL A 123 7.50 33.48 25.49
C VAL A 123 8.48 32.33 25.22
N SER A 124 9.53 32.19 26.03
CA SER A 124 10.50 31.10 25.87
C SER A 124 9.88 29.72 26.07
N GLN A 125 8.97 29.57 27.03
CA GLN A 125 8.28 28.30 27.30
C GLN A 125 7.32 27.92 26.17
N SER A 126 6.52 28.88 25.70
CA SER A 126 5.59 28.67 24.59
C SER A 126 6.32 28.34 23.29
N ALA A 127 7.46 29.00 23.04
CA ALA A 127 8.35 28.67 21.93
C ALA A 127 8.89 27.24 22.04
N THR A 128 9.40 26.86 23.22
CA THR A 128 9.95 25.51 23.45
C THR A 128 8.91 24.42 23.24
N ALA A 129 7.67 24.65 23.70
CA ALA A 129 6.56 23.73 23.47
C ALA A 129 6.22 23.58 21.98
N MET A 130 6.15 24.70 21.25
CA MET A 130 5.90 24.71 19.81
C MET A 130 7.02 24.00 19.03
N THR A 131 8.30 24.31 19.30
CA THR A 131 9.43 23.66 18.61
C THR A 131 9.51 22.17 18.92
N GLY A 132 9.32 21.78 20.19
CA GLY A 132 9.28 20.37 20.58
C GLY A 132 8.15 19.60 19.87
N ARG A 133 7.05 20.29 19.55
CA ARG A 133 5.97 19.70 18.78
C ARG A 133 6.33 19.48 17.31
N PHE A 134 6.98 20.46 16.66
CA PHE A 134 7.53 20.24 15.32
C PHE A 134 8.45 19.02 15.27
N ASN A 135 9.35 18.90 16.25
CA ASN A 135 10.30 17.78 16.30
C ASN A 135 9.56 16.44 16.47
N THR A 136 8.52 16.40 17.31
CA THR A 136 7.70 15.20 17.54
C THR A 136 6.99 14.76 16.26
N LEU A 137 6.35 15.69 15.54
CA LEU A 137 5.67 15.39 14.28
C LEU A 137 6.65 14.85 13.24
N SER A 138 7.82 15.48 13.09
CA SER A 138 8.84 15.02 12.15
C SER A 138 9.39 13.63 12.49
N ASN A 139 9.62 13.35 13.77
CA ASN A 139 10.03 12.03 14.23
C ASN A 139 8.96 10.97 13.94
N GLN A 140 7.68 11.27 14.17
CA GLN A 140 6.57 10.36 13.86
C GLN A 140 6.46 10.06 12.36
N LEU A 141 6.69 11.04 11.48
CA LEU A 141 6.75 10.81 10.03
C LEU A 141 7.95 9.94 9.63
N THR A 142 9.09 10.12 10.31
CA THR A 142 10.29 9.30 10.12
C THR A 142 10.04 7.85 10.57
N ASP A 143 9.47 7.65 11.76
CA ASP A 143 9.10 6.34 12.28
C ASP A 143 8.11 5.63 11.34
N MET A 144 7.12 6.36 10.84
CA MET A 144 6.17 5.83 9.85
C MET A 144 6.87 5.40 8.54
N SER A 145 7.85 6.17 8.08
CA SER A 145 8.65 5.82 6.89
C SER A 145 9.46 4.54 7.11
N GLU A 146 10.03 4.36 8.29
CA GLU A 146 10.74 3.13 8.67
C GLU A 146 9.82 1.92 8.77
N ASP A 147 8.63 2.10 9.35
CA ASP A 147 7.65 1.02 9.46
C ASP A 147 7.09 0.60 8.11
N ILE A 148 6.84 1.55 7.20
CA ILE A 148 6.50 1.23 5.80
C ILE A 148 7.63 0.45 5.13
N PHE A 149 8.90 0.80 5.38
CA PHE A 149 10.02 0.05 4.83
C PHE A 149 10.09 -1.40 5.36
N LYS A 150 9.84 -1.61 6.66
CA LYS A 150 9.75 -2.96 7.25
C LYS A 150 8.61 -3.75 6.61
N GLU A 151 7.44 -3.14 6.45
CA GLU A 151 6.29 -3.78 5.81
C GLU A 151 6.54 -4.11 4.34
N PHE A 152 7.15 -3.19 3.59
CA PHE A 152 7.54 -3.41 2.20
C PHE A 152 8.48 -4.61 2.06
N ASN A 153 9.50 -4.71 2.92
CA ASN A 153 10.40 -5.87 2.94
C ASN A 153 9.67 -7.17 3.30
N ALA A 154 8.70 -7.12 4.22
CA ALA A 154 7.86 -8.28 4.53
C ALA A 154 7.01 -8.72 3.31
N GLN A 155 6.48 -7.78 2.55
CA GLN A 155 5.73 -8.06 1.31
C GLN A 155 6.63 -8.62 0.20
N VAL A 156 7.87 -8.14 0.05
CA VAL A 156 8.86 -8.73 -0.88
C VAL A 156 9.20 -10.17 -0.48
N ASN A 157 9.36 -10.45 0.81
CA ASN A 157 9.58 -11.81 1.31
C ASN A 157 8.37 -12.72 1.07
N ALA A 158 7.16 -12.21 1.30
CA ALA A 158 5.92 -12.94 1.00
C ALA A 158 5.81 -13.25 -0.51
N PHE A 159 6.09 -12.28 -1.37
CA PHE A 159 6.14 -12.45 -2.83
C PHE A 159 7.08 -13.59 -3.25
N ASN A 160 8.32 -13.58 -2.74
CA ASN A 160 9.31 -14.63 -3.01
C ASN A 160 8.88 -16.00 -2.49
N SER A 161 8.25 -16.06 -1.31
CA SER A 161 7.72 -17.29 -0.75
C SER A 161 6.61 -17.89 -1.61
N ILE A 162 5.69 -17.05 -2.10
CA ILE A 162 4.62 -17.47 -3.01
C ILE A 162 5.22 -17.95 -4.35
N ALA A 163 6.18 -17.20 -4.91
CA ALA A 163 6.87 -17.59 -6.14
C ALA A 163 7.55 -18.96 -6.02
N LYS A 164 8.20 -19.24 -4.89
CA LYS A 164 8.79 -20.54 -4.58
C LYS A 164 7.74 -21.65 -4.50
N GLN A 165 6.59 -21.39 -3.87
CA GLN A 165 5.50 -22.36 -3.82
C GLN A 165 4.94 -22.67 -5.21
N ILE A 166 4.79 -21.66 -6.07
CA ILE A 166 4.35 -21.84 -7.45
C ILE A 166 5.37 -22.66 -8.25
N ALA A 167 6.67 -22.40 -8.09
CA ALA A 167 7.73 -23.19 -8.74
C ALA A 167 7.68 -24.67 -8.35
N ILE A 168 7.45 -24.97 -7.05
CA ILE A 168 7.28 -26.34 -6.55
C ILE A 168 6.03 -26.99 -7.18
N LEU A 169 4.89 -26.29 -7.22
CA LEU A 169 3.66 -26.78 -7.86
C LEU A 169 3.86 -27.05 -9.35
N ASN A 170 4.58 -26.18 -10.07
CA ASN A 170 4.89 -26.39 -11.49
C ASN A 170 5.72 -27.67 -11.68
N GLY A 171 6.70 -27.93 -10.80
CA GLY A 171 7.45 -29.19 -10.79
C GLY A 171 6.58 -30.42 -10.54
N GLN A 172 5.61 -30.33 -9.61
CA GLN A 172 4.65 -31.41 -9.34
C GLN A 172 3.69 -31.64 -10.53
N LEU A 173 3.27 -30.57 -11.21
CA LEU A 173 2.40 -30.64 -12.39
C LEU A 173 3.06 -31.34 -13.58
N LEU A 174 4.39 -31.22 -13.75
CA LEU A 174 5.13 -31.97 -14.78
C LEU A 174 5.07 -33.49 -14.59
N GLY A 175 5.01 -33.95 -13.34
CA GLY A 175 4.94 -35.37 -12.99
C GLY A 175 3.52 -35.90 -12.81
N SER A 176 2.52 -35.02 -12.71
CA SER A 176 1.11 -35.41 -12.63
C SER A 176 0.60 -35.76 -14.03
N GLY A 177 -0.08 -36.90 -14.18
CA GLY A 177 -0.73 -37.22 -15.46
C GLY A 177 -1.71 -36.12 -15.87
N GLU A 178 -1.63 -35.66 -17.12
CA GLU A 178 -2.52 -34.63 -17.66
C GLU A 178 -3.99 -35.03 -17.44
N GLY A 179 -4.79 -34.09 -16.92
CA GLY A 179 -6.22 -34.32 -16.70
C GLY A 179 -6.56 -35.27 -15.54
N SER A 180 -5.64 -35.51 -14.60
CA SER A 180 -5.91 -36.28 -13.37
C SER A 180 -6.51 -35.43 -12.25
N VAL A 181 -7.19 -36.06 -11.27
CA VAL A 181 -7.72 -35.39 -10.07
C VAL A 181 -6.61 -34.64 -9.32
N GLN A 182 -5.44 -35.28 -9.20
CA GLN A 182 -4.25 -34.69 -8.59
C GLN A 182 -3.81 -33.41 -9.33
N SER A 183 -3.78 -33.44 -10.66
CA SER A 183 -3.41 -32.26 -11.46
C SER A 183 -4.40 -31.11 -11.25
N ALA A 184 -5.71 -31.39 -11.18
CA ALA A 184 -6.73 -30.37 -10.98
C ALA A 184 -6.61 -29.66 -9.62
N GLN A 185 -6.34 -30.42 -8.54
CA GLN A 185 -6.10 -29.85 -7.21
C GLN A 185 -4.83 -28.99 -7.14
N LEU A 186 -3.75 -29.43 -7.79
CA LEU A 186 -2.50 -28.66 -7.88
C LEU A 186 -2.70 -27.35 -8.64
N LEU A 187 -3.48 -27.38 -9.73
CA LEU A 187 -3.82 -26.17 -10.48
C LEU A 187 -4.68 -25.22 -9.65
N ASP A 188 -5.66 -25.71 -8.88
CA ASP A 188 -6.48 -24.86 -8.00
C ASP A 188 -5.61 -24.16 -6.94
N ARG A 189 -4.68 -24.91 -6.32
CA ARG A 189 -3.72 -24.33 -5.35
C ARG A 189 -2.80 -23.29 -6.01
N ARG A 190 -2.37 -23.54 -7.25
CA ARG A 190 -1.55 -22.59 -8.02
C ARG A 190 -2.32 -21.30 -8.26
N ASP A 191 -3.61 -21.38 -8.61
CA ASP A 191 -4.43 -20.22 -8.91
C ASP A 191 -4.69 -19.37 -7.65
N THR A 192 -4.89 -19.99 -6.49
CA THR A 192 -4.93 -19.27 -5.19
C THR A 192 -3.63 -18.50 -4.93
N LEU A 193 -2.47 -19.15 -5.13
CA LEU A 193 -1.17 -18.51 -4.94
C LEU A 193 -0.94 -17.37 -5.95
N LEU A 194 -1.39 -17.53 -7.19
CA LEU A 194 -1.33 -16.48 -8.20
C LEU A 194 -2.21 -15.27 -7.82
N MET A 195 -3.39 -15.52 -7.24
CA MET A 195 -4.26 -14.44 -6.73
C MET A 195 -3.58 -13.68 -5.58
N GLN A 196 -3.04 -14.40 -4.58
CA GLN A 196 -2.29 -13.80 -3.47
C GLN A 196 -1.05 -13.04 -3.94
N MET A 197 -0.33 -13.56 -4.93
CA MET A 197 0.81 -12.87 -5.54
C MET A 197 0.37 -11.56 -6.22
N ASN A 198 -0.78 -11.56 -6.90
CA ASN A 198 -1.28 -10.41 -7.63
C ASN A 198 -1.77 -9.28 -6.71
N GLU A 199 -2.21 -9.59 -5.49
CA GLU A 199 -2.47 -8.57 -4.46
C GLU A 199 -1.20 -7.82 -4.07
N ILE A 200 -0.04 -8.48 -4.12
CA ILE A 200 1.24 -7.91 -3.70
C ILE A 200 1.85 -7.04 -4.81
N ALA A 201 1.87 -7.52 -6.05
CA ALA A 201 2.51 -6.85 -7.19
C ALA A 201 1.89 -7.20 -8.55
N ASP A 202 2.10 -6.33 -9.55
CA ASP A 202 1.68 -6.49 -10.94
C ASP A 202 2.42 -7.62 -11.68
N VAL A 203 1.96 -8.85 -11.46
CA VAL A 203 2.50 -10.05 -12.10
C VAL A 203 1.69 -10.41 -13.34
N ARG A 204 2.38 -10.42 -14.48
CA ARG A 204 1.85 -10.91 -15.74
C ARG A 204 2.09 -12.40 -15.88
N ILE A 205 1.01 -13.13 -16.11
CA ILE A 205 0.98 -14.57 -16.30
C ILE A 205 0.88 -14.86 -17.79
N THR A 206 1.79 -15.66 -18.33
CA THR A 206 1.69 -16.21 -19.68
C THR A 206 1.72 -17.72 -19.60
N GLN A 207 0.93 -18.39 -20.43
CA GLN A 207 0.81 -19.85 -20.44
C GLN A 207 1.12 -20.38 -21.84
N ASN A 208 1.85 -21.50 -21.93
CA ASN A 208 2.09 -22.17 -23.20
C ASN A 208 1.01 -23.23 -23.51
N GLU A 209 1.06 -23.81 -24.71
CA GLU A 209 0.11 -24.84 -25.18
C GLU A 209 0.07 -26.11 -24.30
N ARG A 210 1.12 -26.34 -23.49
CA ARG A 210 1.23 -27.46 -22.54
C ARG A 210 0.79 -27.09 -21.12
N GLY A 211 0.20 -25.92 -20.93
CA GLY A 211 -0.31 -25.47 -19.65
C GLY A 211 0.74 -24.99 -18.63
N GLN A 212 2.02 -24.94 -19.01
CA GLN A 212 3.10 -24.40 -18.19
C GLN A 212 3.04 -22.87 -18.19
N ILE A 213 3.32 -22.27 -17.03
CA ILE A 213 3.22 -20.81 -16.86
C ILE A 213 4.61 -20.16 -16.78
N LYS A 214 4.70 -18.95 -17.31
CA LYS A 214 5.78 -18.00 -17.03
C LYS A 214 5.21 -16.77 -16.34
N LEU A 215 5.91 -16.32 -15.31
CA LEU A 215 5.56 -15.12 -14.57
C LEU A 215 6.58 -14.03 -14.83
N SER A 216 6.07 -12.83 -15.08
CA SER A 216 6.89 -11.65 -15.29
C SER A 216 6.40 -10.47 -14.48
N LEU A 217 7.33 -9.61 -14.05
CA LEU A 217 7.09 -8.38 -13.30
C LEU A 217 7.96 -7.28 -13.92
N GLY A 218 7.38 -6.11 -14.22
CA GLY A 218 8.11 -5.01 -14.84
C GLY A 218 8.75 -5.35 -16.20
N GLY A 219 8.22 -6.38 -16.90
CA GLY A 219 8.77 -6.87 -18.17
C GLY A 219 9.87 -7.93 -18.04
N LYS A 220 10.35 -8.24 -16.83
CA LYS A 220 11.31 -9.33 -16.60
C LYS A 220 10.59 -10.61 -16.20
N VAL A 221 10.90 -11.71 -16.88
CA VAL A 221 10.48 -13.05 -16.47
C VAL A 221 11.30 -13.47 -15.25
N PHE A 222 10.62 -13.77 -14.14
CA PHE A 222 11.25 -14.20 -12.90
C PHE A 222 10.91 -15.65 -12.53
N LEU A 223 9.87 -16.21 -13.12
CA LEU A 223 9.57 -17.63 -13.03
C LEU A 223 9.33 -18.17 -14.44
N ASP A 224 10.19 -19.09 -14.88
CA ASP A 224 9.95 -19.87 -16.10
C ASP A 224 9.75 -21.33 -15.69
N ASN A 225 8.50 -21.75 -15.60
CA ASN A 225 8.10 -23.07 -15.10
C ASN A 225 8.63 -23.37 -13.69
N THR A 226 9.85 -23.91 -13.55
CA THR A 226 10.50 -24.20 -12.26
C THR A 226 11.67 -23.26 -11.93
N ASP A 227 12.18 -22.55 -12.92
CA ASP A 227 13.37 -21.71 -12.78
C ASP A 227 12.97 -20.36 -12.20
N LEU A 228 13.32 -20.14 -10.92
CA LEU A 228 12.94 -18.98 -10.13
C LEU A 228 14.12 -18.02 -9.91
N ILE A 229 13.90 -16.74 -10.23
CA ILE A 229 14.76 -15.62 -9.86
C ILE A 229 14.04 -14.83 -8.77
N LYS A 230 14.65 -14.69 -7.59
CA LYS A 230 14.02 -13.98 -6.48
C LYS A 230 14.16 -12.47 -6.62
N LEU A 231 13.16 -11.77 -6.11
CA LEU A 231 13.18 -10.34 -5.91
C LEU A 231 14.04 -10.02 -4.69
N SER A 232 14.93 -9.05 -4.80
CA SER A 232 15.79 -8.58 -3.72
C SER A 232 15.50 -7.12 -3.44
N ALA A 233 15.02 -6.83 -2.24
CA ALA A 233 15.10 -5.48 -1.70
C ALA A 233 16.59 -5.21 -1.43
N SER A 234 17.18 -4.27 -2.18
CA SER A 234 18.58 -3.93 -1.96
C SER A 234 18.74 -3.39 -0.55
N SER A 235 19.51 -4.10 0.28
CA SER A 235 19.81 -3.73 1.67
C SER A 235 20.70 -2.48 1.81
N GLY A 236 20.89 -1.71 0.73
CA GLY A 236 21.79 -0.56 0.68
C GLY A 236 21.31 0.62 -0.17
N THR A 237 20.07 0.60 -0.69
CA THR A 237 19.47 1.79 -1.35
C THR A 237 18.44 2.41 -0.42
N SER A 238 18.53 3.72 -0.19
CA SER A 238 17.54 4.48 0.58
C SER A 238 16.17 4.56 -0.12
N ASP A 239 16.17 4.39 -1.45
CA ASP A 239 15.00 4.39 -2.33
C ASP A 239 14.47 2.96 -2.52
N ILE A 240 13.25 2.72 -2.03
CA ILE A 240 12.61 1.40 -2.09
C ILE A 240 12.05 1.06 -3.47
N ARG A 241 12.01 2.04 -4.40
CA ARG A 241 11.61 1.82 -5.81
C ARG A 241 12.67 1.08 -6.60
N GLN A 242 13.93 1.08 -6.13
CA GLN A 242 15.04 0.42 -6.81
C GLN A 242 15.18 -1.05 -6.40
N LEU A 243 14.08 -1.79 -6.48
CA LEU A 243 14.12 -3.24 -6.33
C LEU A 243 14.99 -3.88 -7.41
N LYS A 244 15.83 -4.81 -6.99
CA LYS A 244 16.71 -5.60 -7.86
C LYS A 244 16.32 -7.06 -7.83
N TRP A 245 16.80 -7.82 -8.79
CA TRP A 245 16.69 -9.27 -8.79
C TRP A 245 17.96 -9.91 -8.21
N GLU A 246 17.87 -11.13 -7.72
CA GLU A 246 19.01 -11.91 -7.18
C GLU A 246 20.17 -12.04 -8.18
N ASP A 247 19.88 -11.96 -9.48
CA ASP A 247 20.86 -11.98 -10.57
C ASP A 247 21.51 -10.61 -10.86
N ASN A 248 21.31 -9.61 -9.99
CA ASN A 248 21.76 -8.22 -10.12
C ASN A 248 21.21 -7.45 -11.34
N SER A 249 20.20 -7.97 -12.03
CA SER A 249 19.51 -7.19 -13.05
C SER A 249 18.63 -6.11 -12.42
N SER A 250 18.61 -4.93 -13.06
CA SER A 250 17.65 -3.86 -12.74
C SER A 250 16.25 -4.25 -13.22
N GLY A 251 15.20 -3.65 -12.63
CA GLY A 251 13.91 -3.55 -13.32
C GLY A 251 12.73 -4.30 -12.71
N ALA A 252 12.56 -4.32 -11.39
CA ALA A 252 11.22 -4.55 -10.84
C ALA A 252 10.49 -3.19 -10.74
N VAL A 253 9.96 -2.71 -11.86
CA VAL A 253 9.00 -1.59 -11.83
C VAL A 253 7.70 -2.13 -11.26
N ILE A 254 7.31 -1.66 -10.08
CA ILE A 254 6.07 -2.05 -9.43
C ILE A 254 5.03 -0.99 -9.77
N GLY A 255 4.11 -1.32 -10.67
CA GLY A 255 3.08 -0.38 -11.12
C GLY A 255 1.81 -0.38 -10.27
N ASN A 256 1.51 -1.48 -9.57
CA ASN A 256 0.26 -1.65 -8.83
C ASN A 256 0.42 -2.70 -7.69
N GLY A 257 -0.63 -2.89 -6.89
CA GLY A 257 -0.66 -3.78 -5.73
C GLY A 257 -0.11 -3.13 -4.45
N LYS A 258 0.02 -3.93 -3.39
CA LYS A 258 0.49 -3.48 -2.06
C LYS A 258 1.89 -2.86 -2.11
N LEU A 259 2.82 -3.45 -2.87
CA LEU A 259 4.19 -2.93 -2.97
C LEU A 259 4.25 -1.55 -3.63
N ALA A 260 3.41 -1.29 -4.65
CA ALA A 260 3.34 0.02 -5.29
C ALA A 260 2.81 1.08 -4.32
N ALA A 261 1.72 0.77 -3.61
CA ALA A 261 1.13 1.67 -2.61
C ALA A 261 2.13 2.06 -1.52
N LEU A 262 2.85 1.09 -0.96
CA LEU A 262 3.87 1.34 0.06
C LEU A 262 5.02 2.20 -0.48
N ALA A 263 5.49 1.94 -1.71
CA ALA A 263 6.55 2.71 -2.36
C ALA A 263 6.12 4.12 -2.75
N GLU A 264 4.90 4.30 -3.23
CA GLU A 264 4.32 5.62 -3.53
C GLU A 264 4.22 6.45 -2.25
N PHE A 265 3.65 5.87 -1.20
CA PHE A 265 3.44 6.57 0.05
C PHE A 265 4.76 6.99 0.71
N ARG A 266 5.75 6.09 0.78
CA ARG A 266 7.04 6.37 1.41
C ARG A 266 7.90 7.37 0.63
N GLU A 267 7.92 7.28 -0.70
CA GLU A 267 8.88 8.03 -1.53
C GLU A 267 8.29 9.31 -2.11
N THR A 268 6.98 9.53 -1.98
CA THR A 268 6.32 10.74 -2.52
C THR A 268 5.43 11.40 -1.50
N VAL A 269 4.53 10.64 -0.87
CA VAL A 269 3.56 11.23 0.06
C VAL A 269 4.27 11.75 1.33
N LEU A 270 4.99 10.89 2.05
CA LEU A 270 5.68 11.28 3.30
C LEU A 270 6.70 12.42 3.12
N PRO A 271 7.60 12.38 2.11
CA PRO A 271 8.55 13.46 1.89
C PRO A 271 7.86 14.78 1.55
N GLY A 272 6.72 14.75 0.83
CA GLY A 272 5.91 15.94 0.60
C GLY A 272 5.39 16.54 1.91
N TYR A 273 4.81 15.73 2.80
CA TYR A 273 4.34 16.21 4.10
C TYR A 273 5.47 16.72 5.00
N GLN A 274 6.60 16.01 5.06
CA GLN A 274 7.78 16.43 5.80
C GLN A 274 8.30 17.77 5.27
N GLY A 275 8.46 17.91 3.95
CA GLY A 275 8.92 19.16 3.33
C GLY A 275 7.98 20.34 3.59
N ARG A 276 6.66 20.11 3.64
CA ARG A 276 5.70 21.16 4.01
C ARG A 276 5.85 21.56 5.47
N LEU A 277 6.06 20.61 6.39
CA LEU A 277 6.29 20.88 7.81
C LEU A 277 7.61 21.63 8.03
N ASP A 278 8.67 21.23 7.33
CA ASP A 278 9.98 21.89 7.35
C ASP A 278 9.89 23.33 6.87
N LYS A 279 9.17 23.57 5.76
CA LYS A 279 8.92 24.91 5.23
C LYS A 279 8.20 25.79 6.24
N LEU A 280 7.21 25.27 6.96
CA LEU A 280 6.51 26.01 8.00
C LEU A 280 7.45 26.37 9.16
N ALA A 281 8.19 25.40 9.68
CA ALA A 281 9.16 25.60 10.76
C ALA A 281 10.22 26.64 10.39
N LEU A 282 10.82 26.49 9.20
CA LEU A 282 11.83 27.42 8.69
C LEU A 282 11.26 28.83 8.49
N SER A 283 10.04 28.95 7.96
CA SER A 283 9.41 30.27 7.74
C SER A 283 9.13 31.00 9.05
N ILE A 284 8.67 30.30 10.08
CA ILE A 284 8.48 30.87 11.42
C ILE A 284 9.83 31.31 11.99
N ALA A 285 10.84 30.43 11.93
CA ALA A 285 12.16 30.73 12.50
C ALA A 285 12.83 31.93 11.84
N VAL A 286 12.83 31.98 10.51
CA VAL A 286 13.40 33.10 9.74
C VAL A 286 12.62 34.38 10.02
N ALA A 287 11.28 34.35 9.99
CA ALA A 287 10.49 35.57 10.20
C ALA A 287 10.67 36.15 11.60
N VAL A 288 10.70 35.30 12.63
CA VAL A 288 10.94 35.74 14.01
C VAL A 288 12.38 36.21 14.19
N ASN A 289 13.38 35.48 13.70
CA ASN A 289 14.79 35.90 13.81
C ASN A 289 15.06 37.22 13.09
N GLU A 290 14.44 37.44 11.94
CA GLU A 290 14.61 38.67 11.17
C GLU A 290 14.12 39.89 11.94
N LEU A 291 12.97 39.80 12.62
CA LEU A 291 12.49 40.89 13.47
C LEU A 291 13.30 40.97 14.78
N HIS A 292 13.48 39.84 15.46
CA HIS A 292 14.10 39.78 16.79
C HIS A 292 15.54 40.32 16.80
N SER A 293 16.32 40.06 15.74
CA SER A 293 17.70 40.54 15.62
C SER A 293 17.82 42.07 15.54
N GLN A 294 16.75 42.77 15.13
CA GLN A 294 16.72 44.24 15.01
C GLN A 294 16.40 44.95 16.33
N GLY A 295 15.84 44.24 17.31
CA GLY A 295 15.38 44.83 18.56
C GLY A 295 16.34 44.69 19.74
N PHE A 296 15.93 45.29 20.84
CA PHE A 296 16.70 45.37 22.09
C PHE A 296 16.09 44.50 23.19
N GLY A 297 16.94 43.72 23.85
CA GLY A 297 16.65 43.05 25.12
C GLY A 297 16.68 43.98 26.33
N LEU A 298 16.35 43.47 27.51
CA LEU A 298 16.47 44.21 28.79
C LEU A 298 17.94 44.50 29.14
N ASP A 299 18.86 43.66 28.67
CA ASP A 299 20.30 43.83 28.81
C ASP A 299 20.87 44.91 27.86
N GLY A 300 20.02 45.47 26.97
CA GLY A 300 20.42 46.39 25.90
C GLY A 300 21.12 45.69 24.74
N GLY A 301 21.18 44.36 24.73
CA GLY A 301 21.74 43.56 23.65
C GLY A 301 20.86 43.61 22.39
N THR A 302 21.50 43.50 21.22
CA THR A 302 20.87 43.45 19.90
C THR A 302 21.47 42.30 19.08
N ASN A 303 20.92 42.05 17.88
CA ASN A 303 21.44 41.06 16.95
C ASN A 303 21.52 39.64 17.53
N VAL A 304 20.51 39.29 18.34
CA VAL A 304 20.33 37.95 18.91
C VAL A 304 19.28 37.21 18.09
N ALA A 305 19.59 35.99 17.65
CA ALA A 305 18.61 35.11 17.03
C ALA A 305 17.73 34.44 18.11
N PHE A 306 16.42 34.43 17.89
CA PHE A 306 15.46 33.82 18.82
C PHE A 306 15.47 32.28 18.71
N PHE A 307 15.39 31.78 17.49
CA PHE A 307 15.60 30.37 17.15
C PHE A 307 17.04 30.12 16.70
N SER A 308 17.52 28.88 16.81
CA SER A 308 18.88 28.49 16.39
C SER A 308 19.13 28.75 14.90
N ASP A 309 20.27 29.38 14.56
CA ASP A 309 20.69 29.69 13.18
C ASP A 309 21.29 28.50 12.39
N SER A 310 21.22 27.28 12.94
CA SER A 310 21.56 26.07 12.16
C SER A 310 20.55 25.85 11.03
N THR A 311 20.78 24.88 10.15
CA THR A 311 19.74 24.44 9.19
C THR A 311 18.45 24.15 9.95
N VAL A 312 17.44 25.02 9.84
CA VAL A 312 16.17 24.87 10.54
C VAL A 312 15.22 24.08 9.66
N ASP A 313 14.85 22.91 10.14
CA ASP A 313 13.75 22.09 9.64
C ASP A 313 12.82 21.72 10.81
N ALA A 314 11.76 20.97 10.56
CA ALA A 314 10.83 20.59 11.62
C ALA A 314 11.49 19.68 12.66
N ALA A 315 12.47 18.86 12.27
CA ALA A 315 13.19 17.96 13.17
C ALA A 315 14.16 18.69 14.11
N SER A 316 14.71 19.82 13.67
CA SER A 316 15.83 20.52 14.31
C SER A 316 15.50 21.91 14.86
N ILE A 317 14.33 22.48 14.51
CA ILE A 317 13.91 23.78 15.05
C ILE A 317 13.97 23.78 16.58
N SER A 318 14.62 24.78 17.14
CA SER A 318 14.79 24.94 18.59
C SER A 318 15.00 26.41 18.98
N VAL A 319 14.65 26.76 20.21
CA VAL A 319 14.97 28.07 20.79
C VAL A 319 16.48 28.17 20.98
N SER A 320 17.08 29.31 20.64
CA SER A 320 18.53 29.47 20.71
C SER A 320 19.04 29.30 22.15
N SER A 321 20.22 28.69 22.29
CA SER A 321 20.82 28.46 23.62
C SER A 321 21.09 29.77 24.37
N VAL A 322 21.32 30.87 23.65
CA VAL A 322 21.47 32.22 24.20
C VAL A 322 20.19 32.64 24.94
N ILE A 323 19.03 32.52 24.28
CA ILE A 323 17.73 32.84 24.87
C ILE A 323 17.37 31.88 26.01
N LEU A 324 17.68 30.58 25.87
CA LEU A 324 17.45 29.60 26.92
C LEU A 324 18.30 29.87 28.17
N SER A 325 19.51 30.39 28.02
CA SER A 325 20.38 30.74 29.15
C SER A 325 19.98 32.04 29.85
N ASP A 326 19.43 32.99 29.11
CA ASP A 326 19.14 34.34 29.61
C ASP A 326 17.91 34.94 28.91
N LYS A 327 16.85 35.14 29.68
CA LYS A 327 15.55 35.65 29.19
C LYS A 327 15.56 37.16 28.99
N GLU A 328 16.53 37.89 29.56
CA GLU A 328 16.67 39.32 29.35
C GLU A 328 17.03 39.64 27.90
N LYS A 329 17.64 38.69 27.19
CA LYS A 329 18.05 38.79 25.78
C LYS A 329 16.92 38.61 24.77
N ILE A 330 15.71 38.26 25.24
CA ILE A 330 14.53 38.30 24.38
C ILE A 330 14.32 39.77 24.01
N ALA A 331 14.25 40.13 22.75
CA ALA A 331 14.06 41.50 22.31
C ALA A 331 12.56 41.85 22.31
N ALA A 332 12.20 43.01 22.86
CA ALA A 332 10.81 43.49 22.86
C ALA A 332 10.64 44.94 22.39
N SER A 333 11.73 45.71 22.44
CA SER A 333 11.77 47.13 22.06
C SER A 333 12.47 47.32 20.71
N MET A 334 12.00 48.26 19.90
CA MET A 334 12.66 48.71 18.67
C MET A 334 13.61 49.89 18.91
N ASP A 335 13.35 50.71 19.93
CA ASP A 335 14.07 51.96 20.19
C ASP A 335 15.07 51.88 21.36
N GLY A 336 15.14 50.72 22.04
CA GLY A 336 15.98 50.48 23.21
C GLY A 336 15.34 50.89 24.54
N ASN A 337 14.16 51.53 24.54
CA ASN A 337 13.47 51.87 25.77
C ASN A 337 12.81 50.63 26.39
N MET A 338 13.08 50.37 27.67
CA MET A 338 12.56 49.17 28.35
C MET A 338 11.03 49.07 28.38
N GLY A 339 10.31 50.18 28.26
CA GLY A 339 8.84 50.22 28.19
C GLY A 339 8.25 50.08 26.79
N ASP A 340 9.08 50.02 25.74
CA ASP A 340 8.62 49.85 24.37
C ASP A 340 8.38 48.36 24.07
N GLY A 341 7.16 48.03 23.68
CA GLY A 341 6.72 46.68 23.28
C GLY A 341 6.48 46.53 21.79
N SER A 342 6.88 47.51 20.99
CA SER A 342 6.55 47.57 19.56
C SER A 342 7.13 46.41 18.75
N LEU A 343 8.33 45.92 19.06
CA LEU A 343 8.89 44.74 18.39
C LEU A 343 8.08 43.48 18.74
N ALA A 344 7.77 43.29 20.03
CA ALA A 344 6.98 42.14 20.48
C ALA A 344 5.60 42.11 19.82
N LEU A 345 4.98 43.28 19.62
CA LEU A 345 3.73 43.42 18.86
C LEU A 345 3.90 43.08 17.37
N GLN A 346 5.01 43.45 16.74
CA GLN A 346 5.27 43.09 15.35
C GLN A 346 5.47 41.58 15.18
N ILE A 347 6.12 40.93 16.16
CA ILE A 347 6.32 39.47 16.18
C ILE A 347 4.98 38.76 16.40
N SER A 348 4.11 39.21 17.32
CA SER A 348 2.79 38.59 17.52
C SER A 348 1.95 38.63 16.25
N GLN A 349 2.01 39.73 15.50
CA GLN A 349 1.28 39.90 14.23
C GLN A 349 1.82 39.06 13.07
N LEU A 350 2.99 38.40 13.19
CA LEU A 350 3.48 37.49 12.15
C LEU A 350 2.51 36.33 11.92
N GLN A 351 1.74 35.94 12.92
CA GLN A 351 0.76 34.86 12.81
C GLN A 351 -0.24 35.05 11.68
N ASP A 352 -0.70 36.29 11.49
CA ASP A 352 -1.72 36.66 10.51
C ASP A 352 -1.13 37.16 9.19
N LYS A 353 0.19 37.37 9.12
CA LYS A 353 0.86 37.82 7.90
C LYS A 353 1.04 36.66 6.93
N ASN A 354 0.76 36.92 5.66
CA ASN A 354 1.00 35.95 4.60
C ASN A 354 2.49 35.91 4.25
N VAL A 355 3.20 34.92 4.80
CA VAL A 355 4.67 34.80 4.69
C VAL A 355 5.14 33.44 4.20
N VAL A 356 4.27 32.42 4.18
CA VAL A 356 4.63 31.08 3.70
C VAL A 356 4.16 30.91 2.25
N LEU A 357 5.06 30.50 1.36
CA LEU A 357 4.67 30.16 -0.01
C LEU A 357 3.78 28.91 -0.03
N GLU A 358 2.69 28.99 -0.78
CA GLU A 358 1.91 27.83 -1.19
C GLU A 358 2.78 26.82 -1.95
N GLU A 359 2.45 25.54 -1.86
CA GLU A 359 3.13 24.52 -2.65
C GLU A 359 2.49 24.44 -4.04
N THR A 360 3.20 24.95 -5.04
CA THR A 360 2.80 24.85 -6.44
C THR A 360 4.02 24.51 -7.29
N ALA A 361 3.82 23.83 -8.42
CA ALA A 361 4.91 23.52 -9.35
C ALA A 361 5.64 24.78 -9.88
N SER A 362 5.00 25.96 -9.79
CA SER A 362 5.60 27.25 -10.16
C SER A 362 6.49 27.82 -9.05
N ASN A 363 6.23 27.48 -7.79
CA ASN A 363 6.98 27.98 -6.63
C ASN A 363 8.26 27.19 -6.37
N ASP A 364 8.36 25.95 -6.87
CA ASP A 364 9.58 25.14 -6.75
C ASP A 364 10.80 25.81 -7.41
N ALA A 365 10.60 26.49 -8.54
CA ALA A 365 11.66 27.21 -9.24
C ALA A 365 12.14 28.45 -8.45
N ILE A 366 11.24 29.11 -7.72
CA ILE A 366 11.56 30.26 -6.86
C ILE A 366 12.38 29.78 -5.67
N ILE A 367 11.91 28.73 -4.98
CA ILE A 367 12.60 28.15 -3.82
C ILE A 367 13.99 27.62 -4.21
N ALA A 368 14.13 27.00 -5.39
CA ALA A 368 15.41 26.51 -5.88
C ALA A 368 16.44 27.64 -6.14
N ASN A 369 15.97 28.85 -6.47
CA ASN A 369 16.85 29.97 -6.80
C ASN A 369 17.15 30.88 -5.58
N GLU A 370 16.15 31.12 -4.74
CA GLU A 370 16.22 32.11 -3.66
C GLU A 370 16.36 31.49 -2.26
N GLY A 371 16.06 30.20 -2.11
CA GLY A 371 15.90 29.57 -0.80
C GLY A 371 14.61 30.02 -0.08
N ILE A 372 14.11 29.20 0.82
CA ILE A 372 12.91 29.56 1.62
C ILE A 372 13.22 30.77 2.52
N ASP A 373 14.42 30.84 3.08
CA ASP A 373 14.88 31.95 3.91
C ASP A 373 14.95 33.27 3.14
N GLY A 374 15.48 33.25 1.91
CA GLY A 374 15.51 34.42 1.03
C GLY A 374 14.11 34.92 0.69
N VAL A 375 13.20 34.01 0.33
CA VAL A 375 11.80 34.34 0.05
C VAL A 375 11.13 35.00 1.25
N VAL A 376 11.23 34.40 2.44
CA VAL A 376 10.60 34.92 3.66
C VAL A 376 11.10 36.33 3.96
N ARG A 377 12.42 36.57 3.86
CA ARG A 377 13.02 37.89 4.04
C ARG A 377 12.49 38.90 3.01
N GLN A 378 12.36 38.51 1.75
CA GLN A 378 11.84 39.40 0.70
C GLN A 378 10.37 39.79 0.93
N ILE A 379 9.55 38.85 1.40
CA ILE A 379 8.15 39.11 1.76
C ILE A 379 8.07 40.11 2.92
N LEU A 380 8.82 39.85 4.00
CA LEU A 380 8.80 40.69 5.20
C LEU A 380 9.27 42.12 4.92
N ASN A 381 10.30 42.26 4.09
CA ASN A 381 10.86 43.56 3.72
C ASN A 381 10.09 44.26 2.59
N GLY A 382 9.04 43.62 2.05
CA GLY A 382 8.23 44.16 0.95
C GLY A 382 9.00 44.36 -0.36
N THR A 383 10.15 43.70 -0.52
CA THR A 383 11.01 43.82 -1.70
C THR A 383 10.52 42.96 -2.87
N ALA A 384 9.72 41.93 -2.58
CA ALA A 384 9.01 41.14 -3.58
C ALA A 384 7.60 40.79 -3.09
N ALA A 385 6.65 40.78 -4.03
CA ALA A 385 5.28 40.34 -3.79
C ALA A 385 5.04 39.04 -4.57
N TYR A 386 4.86 37.94 -3.84
CA TYR A 386 4.49 36.65 -4.41
C TYR A 386 2.97 36.49 -4.36
N SER A 387 2.37 35.96 -5.42
CA SER A 387 0.92 35.89 -5.59
C SER A 387 0.21 34.85 -4.71
N SER A 388 0.96 33.88 -4.18
CA SER A 388 0.44 32.67 -3.53
C SER A 388 1.14 32.45 -2.19
N VAL A 389 0.83 33.32 -1.23
CA VAL A 389 1.36 33.30 0.14
C VAL A 389 0.22 33.17 1.14
N MET A 390 0.47 32.42 2.22
CA MET A 390 -0.49 32.16 3.29
C MET A 390 0.08 32.52 4.66
N SER A 391 -0.81 32.74 5.62
CA SER A 391 -0.47 32.81 7.03
C SER A 391 -0.02 31.45 7.56
N PHE A 392 0.68 31.42 8.69
CA PHE A 392 1.13 30.16 9.30
C PHE A 392 -0.04 29.22 9.63
N ASN A 393 -1.12 29.78 10.19
CA ASN A 393 -2.31 29.02 10.57
C ASN A 393 -3.04 28.45 9.34
N THR A 394 -3.23 29.25 8.29
CA THR A 394 -3.88 28.78 7.05
C THR A 394 -3.04 27.71 6.36
N TYR A 395 -1.72 27.89 6.32
CA TYR A 395 -0.81 26.91 5.73
C TYR A 395 -0.88 25.56 6.45
N TYR A 396 -0.85 25.55 7.78
CA TYR A 396 -0.97 24.32 8.57
C TYR A 396 -2.38 23.70 8.45
N ALA A 397 -3.44 24.50 8.44
CA ALA A 397 -4.80 24.02 8.24
C ALA A 397 -4.99 23.32 6.87
N GLU A 398 -4.37 23.83 5.80
CA GLU A 398 -4.36 23.17 4.49
C GLU A 398 -3.49 21.89 4.47
N LEU A 399 -2.45 21.80 5.30
CA LEU A 399 -1.67 20.58 5.47
C LEU A 399 -2.52 19.47 6.08
N VAL A 400 -3.24 19.77 7.16
CA VAL A 400 -4.15 18.80 7.80
C VAL A 400 -5.31 18.47 6.87
N SER A 401 -5.90 19.47 6.23
CA SER A 401 -7.06 19.29 5.33
C SER A 401 -6.71 18.47 4.09
N SER A 402 -5.49 18.59 3.54
CA SER A 402 -5.10 17.80 2.38
C SER A 402 -5.05 16.31 2.70
N VAL A 403 -4.55 15.91 3.88
CA VAL A 403 -4.55 14.50 4.30
C VAL A 403 -5.97 13.93 4.33
N GLY A 404 -6.90 14.68 4.94
CA GLY A 404 -8.31 14.27 5.01
C GLY A 404 -8.96 14.13 3.63
N ARG A 405 -8.69 15.09 2.73
CA ARG A 405 -9.21 15.04 1.35
C ARG A 405 -8.67 13.85 0.56
N GLU A 406 -7.36 13.61 0.60
CA GLU A 406 -6.73 12.48 -0.09
C GLU A 406 -7.25 11.14 0.45
N LYS A 407 -7.36 11.00 1.78
CA LYS A 407 -7.93 9.81 2.41
C LYS A 407 -9.35 9.52 1.93
N VAL A 408 -10.23 10.52 1.92
CA VAL A 408 -11.63 10.37 1.45
C VAL A 408 -11.68 10.01 -0.03
N GLY A 409 -10.82 10.63 -0.85
CA GLY A 409 -10.68 10.30 -2.27
C GLY A 409 -10.31 8.83 -2.48
N ILE A 410 -9.27 8.36 -1.78
CA ILE A 410 -8.83 6.96 -1.82
C ILE A 410 -9.90 6.01 -1.30
N GLY A 411 -10.60 6.37 -0.23
CA GLY A 411 -11.73 5.59 0.28
C GLY A 411 -12.83 5.40 -0.78
N THR A 412 -13.12 6.45 -1.55
CA THR A 412 -14.09 6.39 -2.65
C THR A 412 -13.62 5.45 -3.77
N TYR A 413 -12.34 5.53 -4.17
CA TYR A 413 -11.76 4.63 -5.17
C TYR A 413 -11.77 3.17 -4.69
N LYS A 414 -11.40 2.93 -3.43
CA LYS A 414 -11.44 1.61 -2.79
C LYS A 414 -12.85 1.01 -2.83
N GLU A 415 -13.87 1.78 -2.44
CA GLU A 415 -15.26 1.33 -2.46
C GLU A 415 -15.73 1.00 -3.89
N GLY A 416 -15.44 1.87 -4.86
CA GLY A 416 -15.74 1.61 -6.27
C GLY A 416 -15.08 0.33 -6.78
N GLN A 417 -13.81 0.14 -6.45
CA GLN A 417 -13.02 -1.03 -6.82
C GLN A 417 -13.56 -2.33 -6.20
N ALA A 418 -14.00 -2.26 -4.93
CA ALA A 418 -14.62 -3.39 -4.24
C ALA A 418 -15.93 -3.83 -4.90
N LEU A 419 -16.73 -2.90 -5.45
CA LEU A 419 -17.95 -3.24 -6.19
C LEU A 419 -17.63 -4.06 -7.46
N PHE A 420 -16.61 -3.68 -8.23
CA PHE A 420 -16.19 -4.44 -9.41
C PHE A 420 -15.69 -5.83 -9.05
N VAL A 421 -14.86 -5.95 -8.00
CA VAL A 421 -14.39 -7.23 -7.49
C VAL A 421 -15.58 -8.12 -7.10
N ASN A 422 -16.54 -7.60 -6.34
CA ASN A 422 -17.72 -8.37 -5.93
C ASN A 422 -18.57 -8.82 -7.13
N GLN A 423 -18.79 -7.94 -8.11
CA GLN A 423 -19.51 -8.28 -9.33
C GLN A 423 -18.83 -9.41 -10.11
N LEU A 424 -17.50 -9.35 -10.26
CA LEU A 424 -16.71 -10.38 -10.94
C LEU A 424 -16.66 -11.69 -10.15
N LYS A 425 -16.61 -11.64 -8.81
CA LYS A 425 -16.75 -12.83 -7.96
C LYS A 425 -18.10 -13.50 -8.15
N SER A 426 -19.21 -12.75 -8.17
CA SER A 426 -20.53 -13.32 -8.45
C SER A 426 -20.62 -13.92 -9.86
N GLN A 427 -20.01 -13.28 -10.86
CA GLN A 427 -19.93 -13.85 -12.21
C GLN A 427 -19.10 -15.13 -12.24
N GLN A 428 -17.95 -15.16 -11.56
CA GLN A 428 -17.12 -16.35 -11.40
C GLN A 428 -17.93 -17.48 -10.75
N GLU A 429 -18.60 -17.24 -9.62
CA GLU A 429 -19.44 -18.22 -8.93
C GLU A 429 -20.56 -18.76 -9.82
N SER A 430 -21.16 -17.93 -10.68
CA SER A 430 -22.20 -18.39 -11.61
C SER A 430 -21.70 -19.36 -12.67
N VAL A 431 -20.41 -19.29 -13.03
CA VAL A 431 -19.80 -20.13 -14.08
C VAL A 431 -19.07 -21.33 -13.49
N SER A 432 -18.24 -21.11 -12.47
CA SER A 432 -17.35 -22.13 -11.88
C SER A 432 -17.83 -22.67 -10.53
N GLY A 433 -18.92 -22.14 -9.97
CA GLY A 433 -19.46 -22.55 -8.69
C GLY A 433 -20.01 -23.98 -8.69
N VAL A 434 -19.98 -24.60 -7.52
CA VAL A 434 -20.52 -25.95 -7.32
C VAL A 434 -21.98 -25.87 -6.88
N SER A 435 -22.87 -26.34 -7.74
CA SER A 435 -24.27 -26.58 -7.37
C SER A 435 -24.40 -27.92 -6.66
N LEU A 436 -24.68 -27.90 -5.35
CA LEU A 436 -24.84 -29.12 -4.54
C LEU A 436 -25.96 -30.03 -5.08
N ASP A 437 -27.05 -29.45 -5.59
CA ASP A 437 -28.17 -30.21 -6.15
C ASP A 437 -27.80 -30.87 -7.49
N GLU A 438 -27.06 -30.18 -8.34
CA GLU A 438 -26.56 -30.73 -9.61
C GLU A 438 -25.55 -31.85 -9.34
N GLU A 439 -24.59 -31.62 -8.44
CA GLU A 439 -23.60 -32.64 -8.09
C GLU A 439 -24.22 -33.84 -7.38
N MET A 440 -25.24 -33.65 -6.53
CA MET A 440 -25.99 -34.75 -5.92
C MET A 440 -26.74 -35.58 -6.97
N THR A 441 -27.36 -34.91 -7.94
CA THR A 441 -28.04 -35.58 -9.07
C THR A 441 -27.03 -36.39 -9.91
N ASN A 442 -25.88 -35.80 -10.21
CA ASN A 442 -24.79 -36.47 -10.93
C ASN A 442 -24.23 -37.66 -10.13
N LEU A 443 -24.07 -37.51 -8.81
CA LEU A 443 -23.59 -38.58 -7.92
C LEU A 443 -24.54 -39.78 -7.95
N ILE A 444 -25.85 -39.56 -7.86
CA ILE A 444 -26.87 -40.63 -7.98
C ILE A 444 -26.80 -41.29 -9.36
N LYS A 445 -26.66 -40.49 -10.42
CA LYS A 445 -26.53 -40.99 -11.81
C LYS A 445 -25.31 -41.90 -11.96
N TYR A 446 -24.14 -41.45 -11.50
CA TYR A 446 -22.89 -42.24 -11.59
C TYR A 446 -22.93 -43.47 -10.68
N GLN A 447 -23.57 -43.40 -9.50
CA GLN A 447 -23.74 -44.54 -8.60
C GLN A 447 -24.60 -45.64 -9.26
N ARG A 448 -25.71 -45.27 -9.88
CA ARG A 448 -26.57 -46.21 -10.62
C ARG A 448 -25.85 -46.79 -11.84
N ALA A 449 -25.12 -45.97 -12.59
CA ALA A 449 -24.33 -46.43 -13.74
C ALA A 449 -23.22 -47.41 -13.33
N TYR A 450 -22.54 -47.15 -12.22
CA TYR A 450 -21.54 -48.05 -11.65
C TYR A 450 -22.17 -49.39 -11.21
N GLN A 451 -23.28 -49.36 -10.47
CA GLN A 451 -24.00 -50.57 -10.04
C GLN A 451 -24.52 -51.40 -11.22
N ALA A 452 -25.03 -50.75 -12.27
CA ALA A 452 -25.47 -51.42 -13.48
C ALA A 452 -24.31 -52.11 -14.20
N ALA A 453 -23.15 -51.44 -14.31
CA ALA A 453 -21.96 -52.02 -14.92
C ALA A 453 -21.40 -53.21 -14.12
N ALA A 454 -21.46 -53.17 -12.78
CA ALA A 454 -21.05 -54.28 -11.92
C ALA A 454 -21.92 -55.53 -12.15
N ARG A 455 -23.25 -55.38 -12.19
CA ARG A 455 -24.17 -56.49 -12.47
C ARG A 455 -23.95 -57.16 -13.83
N VAL A 456 -23.53 -56.38 -14.85
CA VAL A 456 -23.22 -56.94 -16.18
C VAL A 456 -21.99 -57.84 -16.12
N ILE A 457 -21.00 -57.50 -15.30
CA ILE A 457 -19.81 -58.33 -15.10
C ILE A 457 -20.18 -59.60 -14.33
N ASP A 458 -20.94 -59.47 -13.24
CA ASP A 458 -21.44 -60.63 -12.48
C ASP A 458 -22.20 -61.60 -13.38
N LEU A 459 -23.03 -61.08 -14.30
CA LEU A 459 -23.80 -61.88 -15.24
C LEU A 459 -22.91 -62.51 -16.33
N ALA A 460 -21.87 -61.81 -16.78
CA ALA A 460 -20.90 -62.37 -17.71
C ALA A 460 -20.07 -63.50 -17.08
N ASP A 461 -19.65 -63.35 -15.82
CA ASP A 461 -18.95 -64.38 -15.06
C ASP A 461 -19.84 -65.61 -14.86
N GLN A 462 -21.11 -65.41 -14.50
CA GLN A 462 -22.09 -66.51 -14.41
C GLN A 462 -22.29 -67.23 -15.75
N LEU A 463 -22.37 -66.49 -16.86
CA LEU A 463 -22.48 -67.10 -18.19
C LEU A 463 -21.20 -67.86 -18.58
N ALA A 464 -20.03 -67.31 -18.28
CA ALA A 464 -18.75 -67.96 -18.54
C ALA A 464 -18.61 -69.25 -17.72
N GLU A 465 -18.97 -69.23 -16.44
CA GLU A 465 -18.99 -70.40 -15.56
C GLU A 465 -20.01 -71.45 -16.02
N THR A 466 -21.19 -71.02 -16.48
CA THR A 466 -22.20 -71.93 -17.05
C THR A 466 -21.69 -72.60 -18.32
N VAL A 467 -21.00 -71.86 -19.21
CA VAL A 467 -20.40 -72.42 -20.43
C VAL A 467 -19.23 -73.35 -20.10
N LEU A 468 -18.40 -73.01 -19.12
CA LEU A 468 -17.29 -73.86 -18.68
C LEU A 468 -17.77 -75.15 -18.03
N ASN A 469 -18.89 -75.13 -17.31
CA ASN A 469 -19.53 -76.30 -16.73
C ASN A 469 -20.33 -77.14 -17.74
N MET A 470 -20.49 -76.66 -18.99
CA MET A 470 -21.13 -77.41 -20.09
C MET A 470 -20.11 -78.17 -20.97
N VAL A 471 -18.81 -77.96 -20.78
CA VAL A 471 -17.70 -78.72 -21.40
C VAL A 471 -17.16 -79.72 -20.40
#